data_AF-A0A5N5UKC1-F1
#
_entry.id   AF-A0A5N5UKC1-F1
#
_cell.length_a   1.000
_cell.length_b   1.000
_cell.length_c   1.000
_cell.angle_alpha   90.00
_cell.angle_beta   90.00
_cell.angle_gamma   90.00
#
_symmetry.space_group_name_H-M   'P 1'
#
loop_
_entity.id
_entity.type
_entity.pdbx_description
1 polymer ?
#
loop_
_entity_poly.entity_id
_entity_poly.type
_entity_poly.pdbx_seq_one_letter_code
_entity_poly.pdbx_strand_id
1 'polypeptide(L)'
;MTAPAVARLSSAVREEPVACDGLHAEYDDNYQFSIPDADIEESGLSEDEFETLAADHEPYVTNWAYWNEDRADADDAFLRWLEAADETTVPERYESLRAGMSRSWGELRIEVRLDDGARRYEIRHSDDVGEDGLEPHDEPLDARSLVTYDDDGRYRPLKTAPSLPHGWVFADQTGRECVETVEYIYPATVANWYLERQGELDIDHWEPTIGRQSGIYGVVQTWNRGDSHEHVNWVAEACCDDSQCVKRREWQYDEETDLDVPGGDGEFPCREPCSLVIAAARKWTRLEGEQEQAYEFTLTPSEKEQVEEIIDAVADGRADEIREADTSDPANRYRARYLRAKRFDEDGNLSGTATESSE
;
A
#
# COMPACT_ATOMS: atom_id res chain seq x y z
N MET A 1 7.82 -4.52 -32.79
CA MET A 1 6.91 -5.39 -32.01
C MET A 1 5.65 -5.79 -32.79
N THR A 2 5.25 -5.00 -33.79
CA THR A 2 4.01 -5.14 -34.57
C THR A 2 3.85 -6.45 -35.33
N ALA A 3 4.83 -6.85 -36.16
CA ALA A 3 4.69 -8.04 -37.01
C ALA A 3 4.50 -9.35 -36.21
N PRO A 4 5.25 -9.61 -35.10
CA PRO A 4 4.94 -10.73 -34.21
C PRO A 4 3.54 -10.66 -33.59
N ALA A 5 3.05 -9.46 -33.21
CA ALA A 5 1.73 -9.29 -32.64
C ALA A 5 0.61 -9.56 -33.65
N VAL A 6 0.77 -9.09 -34.89
CA VAL A 6 -0.15 -9.35 -36.01
C VAL A 6 -0.25 -10.84 -36.32
N ALA A 7 0.88 -11.54 -36.43
CA ALA A 7 0.88 -12.98 -36.69
C ALA A 7 0.23 -13.78 -35.53
N ARG A 8 0.45 -13.34 -34.28
CA ARG A 8 -0.25 -13.90 -33.10
C ARG A 8 -1.74 -13.66 -33.17
N LEU A 9 -2.19 -12.46 -33.54
CA LEU A 9 -3.61 -12.13 -33.67
C LEU A 9 -4.27 -12.97 -34.76
N SER A 10 -3.65 -13.06 -35.94
CA SER A 10 -4.12 -13.88 -37.07
C SER A 10 -4.29 -15.35 -36.69
N SER A 11 -3.38 -15.87 -35.87
CA SER A 11 -3.45 -17.24 -35.35
C SER A 11 -4.55 -17.40 -34.29
N ALA A 12 -4.64 -16.48 -33.32
CA ALA A 12 -5.61 -16.54 -32.23
C ALA A 12 -7.06 -16.46 -32.72
N VAL A 13 -7.34 -15.57 -33.68
CA VAL A 13 -8.68 -15.35 -34.24
C VAL A 13 -9.25 -16.59 -34.93
N ARG A 14 -8.39 -17.51 -35.40
CA ARG A 14 -8.79 -18.81 -35.96
C ARG A 14 -9.21 -19.82 -34.90
N GLU A 15 -8.74 -19.65 -33.66
CA GLU A 15 -9.07 -20.54 -32.54
C GLU A 15 -10.33 -20.06 -31.84
N GLU A 16 -10.44 -18.74 -31.60
CA GLU A 16 -11.59 -18.12 -30.96
C GLU A 16 -11.73 -16.63 -31.35
N PRO A 17 -12.95 -16.06 -31.30
CA PRO A 17 -13.13 -14.63 -31.50
C PRO A 17 -12.35 -13.81 -30.48
N VAL A 18 -11.66 -12.76 -30.96
CA VAL A 18 -10.90 -11.83 -30.13
C VAL A 18 -11.71 -10.57 -29.88
N ALA A 19 -11.80 -10.15 -28.62
CA ALA A 19 -12.34 -8.86 -28.21
C ALA A 19 -11.42 -8.23 -27.14
N CYS A 20 -10.87 -7.04 -27.40
CA CYS A 20 -9.99 -6.36 -26.45
C CYS A 20 -9.98 -4.84 -26.68
N ASP A 21 -10.46 -4.08 -25.70
CA ASP A 21 -10.42 -2.60 -25.69
C ASP A 21 -10.85 -1.96 -27.04
N GLY A 22 -11.97 -2.43 -27.60
CA GLY A 22 -12.55 -1.96 -28.86
C GLY A 22 -12.07 -2.68 -30.12
N LEU A 23 -10.98 -3.46 -30.05
CA LEU A 23 -10.60 -4.38 -31.12
C LEU A 23 -11.51 -5.60 -31.11
N HIS A 24 -12.10 -5.92 -32.26
CA HIS A 24 -12.82 -7.17 -32.49
C HIS A 24 -12.28 -7.87 -33.74
N ALA A 25 -12.07 -9.17 -33.64
CA ALA A 25 -11.69 -9.99 -34.79
C ALA A 25 -12.27 -11.40 -34.67
N GLU A 26 -12.76 -11.93 -35.79
CA GLU A 26 -13.39 -13.25 -35.89
C GLU A 26 -12.97 -13.94 -37.17
N TYR A 27 -12.97 -15.27 -37.15
CA TYR A 27 -12.80 -16.10 -38.34
C TYR A 27 -14.00 -17.02 -38.54
N ASP A 28 -14.73 -16.81 -39.65
CA ASP A 28 -15.80 -17.69 -40.14
C ASP A 28 -15.64 -17.85 -41.65
N ASP A 29 -14.90 -18.89 -42.05
CA ASP A 29 -14.36 -19.14 -43.40
C ASP A 29 -13.44 -18.04 -43.99
N ASN A 30 -13.57 -16.79 -43.55
CA ASN A 30 -12.73 -15.63 -43.86
C ASN A 30 -12.57 -14.78 -42.59
N TYR A 31 -11.58 -13.89 -42.60
CA TYR A 31 -11.33 -12.98 -41.48
C TYR A 31 -12.32 -11.81 -41.46
N GLN A 32 -12.64 -11.38 -40.25
CA GLN A 32 -13.37 -10.16 -39.94
C GLN A 32 -12.56 -9.34 -38.93
N PHE A 33 -12.54 -8.03 -39.09
CA PHE A 33 -11.80 -7.10 -38.23
C PHE A 33 -12.61 -5.83 -38.06
N SER A 34 -12.86 -5.41 -36.83
CA SER A 34 -13.53 -4.15 -36.55
C SER A 34 -12.96 -3.42 -35.34
N ILE A 35 -13.01 -2.10 -35.43
CA ILE A 35 -12.69 -1.14 -34.37
C ILE A 35 -13.78 -0.07 -34.44
N PRO A 36 -14.92 -0.27 -33.76
CA PRO A 36 -16.08 0.63 -33.86
C PRO A 36 -15.76 2.09 -33.55
N ASP A 37 -14.91 2.34 -32.55
CA ASP A 37 -14.49 3.70 -32.16
C ASP A 37 -13.68 4.43 -33.23
N ALA A 38 -13.16 3.70 -34.22
CA ALA A 38 -12.42 4.23 -35.36
C ALA A 38 -13.21 4.10 -36.69
N ASP A 39 -14.50 3.75 -36.63
CA ASP A 39 -15.36 3.50 -37.80
C ASP A 39 -14.77 2.43 -38.78
N ILE A 40 -14.07 1.43 -38.24
CA ILE A 40 -13.49 0.32 -39.02
C ILE A 40 -14.37 -0.92 -38.87
N GLU A 41 -14.86 -1.46 -39.98
CA GLU A 41 -15.62 -2.71 -40.03
C GLU A 41 -15.38 -3.39 -41.38
N GLU A 42 -14.51 -4.39 -41.39
CA GLU A 42 -14.10 -5.11 -42.59
C GLU A 42 -14.35 -6.62 -42.43
N SER A 43 -14.87 -7.24 -43.48
CA SER A 43 -15.26 -8.66 -43.48
C SER A 43 -14.92 -9.33 -44.80
N GLY A 44 -14.81 -10.66 -44.78
CA GLY A 44 -14.44 -11.42 -45.98
C GLY A 44 -12.97 -11.25 -46.36
N LEU A 45 -12.12 -10.88 -45.40
CA LEU A 45 -10.70 -10.63 -45.59
C LEU A 45 -9.96 -11.96 -45.78
N SER A 46 -9.05 -12.00 -46.74
CA SER A 46 -7.98 -13.00 -46.75
C SER A 46 -7.00 -12.78 -45.58
N GLU A 47 -6.16 -13.77 -45.29
CA GLU A 47 -5.14 -13.66 -44.24
C GLU A 47 -4.19 -12.48 -44.49
N ASP A 48 -3.70 -12.30 -45.72
CA ASP A 48 -2.81 -11.19 -46.07
C ASP A 48 -3.49 -9.81 -45.92
N GLU A 49 -4.78 -9.70 -46.29
CA GLU A 49 -5.57 -8.47 -46.13
C GLU A 49 -5.82 -8.18 -44.66
N PHE A 50 -6.14 -9.21 -43.86
CA PHE A 50 -6.30 -9.10 -42.41
C PHE A 50 -5.00 -8.67 -41.73
N GLU A 51 -3.86 -9.29 -42.06
CA GLU A 51 -2.57 -8.93 -41.47
C GLU A 51 -2.15 -7.51 -41.85
N THR A 52 -2.43 -7.09 -43.08
CA THR A 52 -2.17 -5.71 -43.52
C THR A 52 -3.02 -4.72 -42.73
N LEU A 53 -4.33 -4.96 -42.62
CA LEU A 53 -5.25 -4.11 -41.86
C LEU A 53 -4.88 -4.06 -40.38
N ALA A 54 -4.54 -5.21 -39.78
CA ALA A 54 -4.08 -5.30 -38.40
C ALA A 54 -2.77 -4.50 -38.20
N ALA A 55 -1.83 -4.54 -39.15
CA ALA A 55 -0.61 -3.76 -39.08
C ALA A 55 -0.86 -2.24 -39.16
N ASP A 56 -1.83 -1.80 -39.97
CA ASP A 56 -2.24 -0.39 -40.06
C ASP A 56 -2.89 0.12 -38.76
N HIS A 57 -3.40 -0.79 -37.93
CA HIS A 57 -3.98 -0.51 -36.61
C HIS A 57 -3.11 -1.03 -35.45
N GLU A 58 -1.79 -0.87 -35.57
CA GLU A 58 -0.79 -1.32 -34.60
C GLU A 58 -1.19 -1.14 -33.12
N PRO A 59 -1.63 0.05 -32.64
CA PRO A 59 -1.89 0.25 -31.22
C PRO A 59 -2.88 -0.75 -30.63
N TYR A 60 -3.93 -1.11 -31.37
CA TYR A 60 -4.94 -2.08 -30.93
C TYR A 60 -4.37 -3.50 -30.91
N VAL A 61 -3.58 -3.87 -31.91
CA VAL A 61 -2.99 -5.20 -32.03
C VAL A 61 -1.91 -5.44 -30.98
N THR A 62 -1.00 -4.48 -30.78
CA THR A 62 0.02 -4.59 -29.71
C THR A 62 -0.60 -4.48 -28.33
N ASN A 63 -1.75 -3.81 -28.19
CA ASN A 63 -2.49 -3.75 -26.95
C ASN A 63 -3.08 -5.11 -26.60
N TRP A 64 -3.80 -5.73 -27.53
CA TRP A 64 -4.30 -7.09 -27.36
C TRP A 64 -3.16 -8.06 -27.06
N ALA A 65 -2.07 -8.02 -27.82
CA ALA A 65 -0.96 -8.95 -27.63
C ALA A 65 -0.31 -8.84 -26.24
N TYR A 66 -0.31 -7.64 -25.65
CA TYR A 66 0.18 -7.40 -24.29
C TYR A 66 -0.77 -7.93 -23.21
N TRP A 67 -2.08 -7.70 -23.34
CA TRP A 67 -3.08 -8.19 -22.38
C TRP A 67 -3.41 -9.67 -22.55
N ASN A 68 -3.02 -10.29 -23.67
CA ASN A 68 -3.15 -11.72 -23.92
C ASN A 68 -1.89 -12.50 -23.50
N GLU A 69 -1.04 -11.92 -22.65
CA GLU A 69 0.04 -12.65 -22.00
C GLU A 69 -0.50 -13.47 -20.82
N ASP A 70 0.14 -14.59 -20.51
CA ASP A 70 -0.25 -15.44 -19.38
C ASP A 70 0.13 -14.77 -18.05
N ARG A 71 -0.88 -14.16 -17.41
CA ARG A 71 -0.80 -13.48 -16.09
C ARG A 71 -2.08 -13.75 -15.30
N ALA A 72 -2.00 -13.56 -13.98
CA ALA A 72 -3.20 -13.63 -13.14
C ALA A 72 -4.11 -12.41 -13.39
N ASP A 73 -5.42 -12.58 -13.25
CA ASP A 73 -6.39 -11.49 -13.44
C ASP A 73 -6.10 -10.27 -12.55
N ALA A 74 -5.61 -10.49 -11.33
CA ALA A 74 -5.23 -9.42 -10.41
C ALA A 74 -4.03 -8.61 -10.93
N ASP A 75 -3.05 -9.28 -11.55
CA ASP A 75 -1.87 -8.64 -12.13
C ASP A 75 -2.29 -7.78 -13.33
N ASP A 76 -3.14 -8.32 -14.20
CA ASP A 76 -3.68 -7.58 -15.35
C ASP A 76 -4.53 -6.39 -14.92
N ALA A 77 -5.39 -6.56 -13.91
CA ALA A 77 -6.20 -5.47 -13.36
C ALA A 77 -5.33 -4.35 -12.77
N PHE A 78 -4.25 -4.70 -12.07
CA PHE A 78 -3.32 -3.72 -11.51
C PHE A 78 -2.55 -2.97 -12.60
N LEU A 79 -1.99 -3.68 -13.58
CA LEU A 79 -1.28 -3.06 -14.71
C LEU A 79 -2.23 -2.19 -15.54
N ARG A 80 -3.47 -2.62 -15.75
CA ARG A 80 -4.52 -1.81 -16.40
C ARG A 80 -4.82 -0.54 -15.60
N TRP A 81 -4.92 -0.64 -14.28
CA TRP A 81 -5.12 0.52 -13.41
C TRP A 81 -3.94 1.50 -13.50
N LEU A 82 -2.69 1.02 -13.52
CA LEU A 82 -1.51 1.88 -13.74
C LEU A 82 -1.61 2.69 -15.05
N GLU A 83 -2.13 2.08 -16.12
CA GLU A 83 -2.31 2.72 -17.43
C GLU A 83 -3.61 3.54 -17.56
N ALA A 84 -4.42 3.67 -16.50
CA ALA A 84 -5.76 4.26 -16.56
C ALA A 84 -6.62 3.65 -17.69
N ALA A 85 -6.53 2.32 -17.84
CA ALA A 85 -7.04 1.60 -18.99
C ALA A 85 -8.55 1.72 -19.17
N ASP A 86 -9.30 1.84 -18.08
CA ASP A 86 -10.76 1.96 -18.09
C ASP A 86 -11.24 3.40 -18.33
N GLU A 87 -10.32 4.37 -18.36
CA GLU A 87 -10.61 5.81 -18.46
C GLU A 87 -10.33 6.38 -19.86
N THR A 88 -9.60 5.66 -20.70
CA THR A 88 -9.06 6.15 -21.98
C THR A 88 -9.19 5.13 -23.10
N THR A 89 -9.36 5.61 -24.33
CA THR A 89 -9.29 4.72 -25.52
C THR A 89 -7.86 4.24 -25.76
N VAL A 90 -7.67 3.14 -26.51
CA VAL A 90 -6.33 2.62 -26.81
C VAL A 90 -5.40 3.68 -27.43
N PRO A 91 -5.82 4.49 -28.42
CA PRO A 91 -4.95 5.53 -28.98
C PRO A 91 -4.54 6.59 -27.95
N GLU A 92 -5.49 7.13 -27.17
CA GLU A 92 -5.22 8.14 -26.12
C GLU A 92 -4.32 7.60 -25.02
N ARG A 93 -4.53 6.35 -24.61
CA ARG A 93 -3.67 5.65 -23.66
C ARG A 93 -2.25 5.51 -24.20
N TYR A 94 -2.09 5.11 -25.46
CA TYR A 94 -0.77 4.98 -26.09
C TYR A 94 -0.04 6.32 -26.21
N GLU A 95 -0.75 7.43 -26.45
CA GLU A 95 -0.15 8.77 -26.39
C GLU A 95 0.34 9.09 -24.98
N SER A 96 -0.48 8.82 -23.96
CA SER A 96 -0.13 9.04 -22.56
C SER A 96 1.04 8.16 -22.12
N LEU A 97 1.08 6.88 -22.52
CA LEU A 97 2.20 5.98 -22.24
C LEU A 97 3.51 6.45 -22.89
N ARG A 98 3.47 7.05 -24.09
CA ARG A 98 4.69 7.63 -24.70
C ARG A 98 5.19 8.86 -23.93
N ALA A 99 4.30 9.60 -23.28
CA ALA A 99 4.67 10.71 -22.40
C ALA A 99 5.13 10.26 -21.01
N GLY A 100 4.76 9.05 -20.60
CA GLY A 100 4.93 8.50 -19.26
C GLY A 100 3.73 8.78 -18.38
N MET A 101 3.18 7.74 -17.78
CA MET A 101 2.06 7.81 -16.84
C MET A 101 2.49 7.25 -15.50
N SER A 102 2.11 7.92 -14.41
CA SER A 102 2.51 7.49 -13.09
C SER A 102 1.34 7.39 -12.14
N ARG A 103 1.34 6.36 -11.29
CA ARG A 103 0.45 6.24 -10.14
C ARG A 103 1.25 5.94 -8.87
N SER A 104 0.63 6.20 -7.73
CA SER A 104 1.19 5.89 -6.41
C SER A 104 0.58 4.60 -5.87
N TRP A 105 1.39 3.78 -5.22
CA TRP A 105 0.94 2.55 -4.55
C TRP A 105 1.64 2.45 -3.19
N GLY A 106 0.96 2.86 -2.12
CA GLY A 106 1.62 3.12 -0.84
C GLY A 106 2.67 4.23 -1.01
N GLU A 107 3.90 3.99 -0.59
CA GLU A 107 5.01 4.92 -0.79
C GLU A 107 5.68 4.80 -2.17
N LEU A 108 5.24 3.88 -3.03
CA LEU A 108 5.80 3.71 -4.37
C LEU A 108 5.25 4.73 -5.35
N ARG A 109 6.13 5.27 -6.20
CA ARG A 109 5.75 5.83 -7.49
C ARG A 109 6.10 4.82 -8.58
N ILE A 110 5.08 4.42 -9.33
CA ILE A 110 5.22 3.49 -10.45
C ILE A 110 4.91 4.27 -11.72
N GLU A 111 5.88 4.35 -12.62
CA GLU A 111 5.73 5.00 -13.91
C GLU A 111 5.77 3.97 -15.03
N VAL A 112 4.77 4.01 -15.93
CA VAL A 112 4.69 3.19 -17.12
C VAL A 112 4.96 4.04 -18.35
N ARG A 113 5.87 3.56 -19.21
CA ARG A 113 6.20 4.17 -20.50
C ARG A 113 6.05 3.16 -21.63
N LEU A 114 5.72 3.63 -22.81
CA LEU A 114 5.80 2.84 -24.05
C LEU A 114 7.09 3.20 -24.79
N ASP A 115 8.09 2.31 -24.72
CA ASP A 115 9.38 2.46 -25.40
C ASP A 115 9.56 1.37 -26.47
N ASP A 116 9.90 1.77 -27.70
CA ASP A 116 9.99 0.89 -28.88
C ASP A 116 8.82 -0.11 -29.06
N GLY A 117 7.62 0.30 -28.64
CA GLY A 117 6.39 -0.50 -28.72
C GLY A 117 6.23 -1.56 -27.61
N ALA A 118 7.05 -1.51 -26.57
CA ALA A 118 6.93 -2.33 -25.36
C ALA A 118 6.68 -1.45 -24.13
N ARG A 119 5.88 -1.96 -23.19
CA ARG A 119 5.64 -1.28 -21.91
C ARG A 119 6.80 -1.54 -20.97
N ARG A 120 7.34 -0.46 -20.41
CA ARG A 120 8.41 -0.46 -19.40
C ARG A 120 7.93 0.25 -18.16
N TYR A 121 8.22 -0.36 -17.03
CA TYR A 121 7.81 0.11 -15.72
C TYR A 121 9.04 0.54 -14.94
N GLU A 122 8.97 1.74 -14.39
CA GLU A 122 9.93 2.26 -13.44
C GLU A 122 9.30 2.31 -12.05
N ILE A 123 9.98 1.80 -11.03
CA ILE A 123 9.52 1.80 -9.63
C ILE A 123 10.57 2.48 -8.77
N ARG A 124 10.15 3.43 -7.95
CA ARG A 124 10.97 4.14 -6.96
C ARG A 124 10.14 4.58 -5.76
N HIS A 125 10.78 5.09 -4.72
CA HIS A 125 10.07 5.80 -3.65
C HIS A 125 9.40 7.08 -4.20
N SER A 126 8.23 7.45 -3.68
CA SER A 126 7.48 8.64 -4.11
C SER A 126 8.23 9.94 -3.83
N ASP A 127 9.04 9.96 -2.78
CA ASP A 127 9.87 11.11 -2.42
C ASP A 127 11.20 11.19 -3.20
N ASP A 128 11.57 10.15 -3.97
CA ASP A 128 12.77 10.13 -4.83
C ASP A 128 12.49 10.70 -6.24
N VAL A 129 11.41 11.48 -6.39
CA VAL A 129 11.07 12.12 -7.66
C VAL A 129 12.02 13.27 -7.96
N GLY A 130 12.74 13.16 -9.07
CA GLY A 130 13.73 14.16 -9.49
C GLY A 130 15.07 14.04 -8.78
N GLU A 131 15.25 13.04 -7.91
CA GLU A 131 16.54 12.70 -7.33
C GLU A 131 17.42 11.97 -8.34
N ASP A 132 18.69 12.39 -8.41
CA ASP A 132 19.74 11.78 -9.23
C ASP A 132 20.56 10.79 -8.38
N GLY A 133 21.14 9.77 -9.02
CA GLY A 133 22.10 8.88 -8.35
C GLY A 133 21.48 7.80 -7.45
N LEU A 134 20.21 7.48 -7.66
CA LEU A 134 19.54 6.32 -7.06
C LEU A 134 20.26 5.02 -7.40
N GLU A 135 20.29 4.06 -6.46
CA GLU A 135 20.85 2.73 -6.67
C GLU A 135 19.95 1.91 -7.60
N PRO A 136 20.45 1.50 -8.79
CA PRO A 136 19.64 0.74 -9.74
C PRO A 136 19.54 -0.74 -9.34
N HIS A 137 18.35 -1.29 -9.50
CA HIS A 137 18.05 -2.71 -9.37
C HIS A 137 17.35 -3.22 -10.64
N ASP A 138 17.77 -4.39 -11.12
CA ASP A 138 17.21 -5.01 -12.32
C ASP A 138 16.30 -6.20 -11.99
N GLU A 139 16.60 -6.93 -10.90
CA GLU A 139 15.94 -8.18 -10.52
C GLU A 139 14.88 -7.94 -9.44
N PRO A 140 13.59 -8.26 -9.65
CA PRO A 140 12.52 -8.03 -8.67
C PRO A 140 12.83 -8.56 -7.26
N LEU A 141 13.57 -9.68 -7.18
CA LEU A 141 13.94 -10.31 -5.92
C LEU A 141 14.79 -9.40 -5.01
N ASP A 142 15.56 -8.46 -5.58
CA ASP A 142 16.37 -7.51 -4.83
C ASP A 142 15.51 -6.66 -3.87
N ALA A 143 14.25 -6.41 -4.25
CA ALA A 143 13.30 -5.66 -3.45
C ALA A 143 13.11 -6.27 -2.05
N ARG A 144 13.20 -7.59 -1.91
CA ARG A 144 13.03 -8.27 -0.62
C ARG A 144 14.13 -7.87 0.38
N SER A 145 15.36 -7.80 -0.09
CA SER A 145 16.49 -7.36 0.74
C SER A 145 16.41 -5.87 1.03
N LEU A 146 16.04 -5.09 0.03
CA LEU A 146 15.85 -3.64 0.11
C LEU A 146 14.85 -3.26 1.20
N VAL A 147 13.66 -3.87 1.22
CA VAL A 147 12.60 -3.51 2.17
C VAL A 147 12.76 -4.13 3.56
N THR A 148 13.88 -4.81 3.84
CA THR A 148 14.11 -5.46 5.13
C THR A 148 14.33 -4.45 6.26
N TYR A 149 14.98 -3.33 5.96
CA TYR A 149 15.31 -2.26 6.91
C TYR A 149 14.80 -0.91 6.38
N ASP A 150 14.61 0.05 7.28
CA ASP A 150 14.36 1.47 6.94
C ASP A 150 15.68 2.24 6.75
N ASP A 151 15.61 3.54 6.45
CA ASP A 151 16.79 4.40 6.24
C ASP A 151 17.68 4.54 7.48
N ASP A 152 17.13 4.34 8.68
CA ASP A 152 17.87 4.30 9.94
C ASP A 152 18.50 2.92 10.22
N GLY A 153 18.31 1.95 9.33
CA GLY A 153 18.77 0.57 9.49
C GLY A 153 17.97 -0.24 10.50
N ARG A 154 16.77 0.22 10.90
CA ARG A 154 15.86 -0.51 11.80
C ARG A 154 15.08 -1.53 10.99
N TYR A 155 14.86 -2.71 11.58
CA TYR A 155 14.13 -3.77 10.90
C TYR A 155 12.67 -3.37 10.67
N ARG A 156 12.12 -3.64 9.48
CA ARG A 156 10.72 -3.38 9.10
C ARG A 156 9.86 -4.64 9.27
N PRO A 157 9.24 -4.87 10.45
CA PRO A 157 8.36 -6.03 10.67
C PRO A 157 7.05 -5.92 9.90
N LEU A 158 6.54 -4.70 9.71
CA LEU A 158 5.37 -4.40 8.89
C LEU A 158 5.84 -3.72 7.61
N LYS A 159 5.68 -4.41 6.48
CA LYS A 159 6.12 -3.88 5.19
C LYS A 159 5.31 -2.70 4.70
N THR A 160 4.10 -2.52 5.21
CA THR A 160 3.21 -1.39 4.91
C THR A 160 3.30 -0.25 5.93
N ALA A 161 4.23 -0.28 6.88
CA ALA A 161 4.51 0.92 7.66
C ALA A 161 5.18 1.96 6.75
N PRO A 162 4.85 3.27 6.88
CA PRO A 162 5.40 4.36 6.08
C PRO A 162 6.85 4.64 6.48
N SER A 163 7.73 3.72 6.07
CA SER A 163 9.15 3.66 6.40
C SER A 163 9.92 2.93 5.29
N LEU A 164 9.38 2.95 4.07
CA LEU A 164 10.07 2.36 2.94
C LEU A 164 11.39 3.13 2.75
N PRO A 165 12.55 2.46 2.64
CA PRO A 165 13.80 3.17 2.48
C PRO A 165 13.81 3.93 1.15
N HIS A 166 14.61 5.00 1.09
CA HIS A 166 14.78 5.85 -0.09
C HIS A 166 16.05 5.46 -0.87
N GLY A 167 16.29 6.10 -2.01
CA GLY A 167 17.57 6.08 -2.70
C GLY A 167 17.77 4.95 -3.71
N TRP A 168 16.70 4.34 -4.22
CA TRP A 168 16.76 3.20 -5.14
C TRP A 168 15.78 3.33 -6.31
N VAL A 169 16.02 2.58 -7.38
CA VAL A 169 15.14 2.54 -8.55
C VAL A 169 15.20 1.18 -9.27
N PHE A 170 14.04 0.65 -9.65
CA PHE A 170 13.93 -0.40 -10.67
C PHE A 170 13.58 0.30 -11.99
N ALA A 171 14.55 0.45 -12.89
CA ALA A 171 14.44 1.44 -13.97
C ALA A 171 13.73 0.94 -15.24
N ASP A 172 13.81 -0.37 -15.53
CA ASP A 172 13.34 -0.95 -16.79
C ASP A 172 12.72 -2.33 -16.57
N GLN A 173 11.55 -2.37 -15.92
CA GLN A 173 10.83 -3.61 -15.62
C GLN A 173 9.77 -3.92 -16.68
N THR A 174 9.57 -5.19 -16.96
CA THR A 174 8.36 -5.69 -17.66
C THR A 174 7.13 -5.62 -16.74
N GLY A 175 5.93 -5.79 -17.29
CA GLY A 175 4.70 -5.81 -16.49
C GLY A 175 4.72 -6.90 -15.40
N ARG A 176 5.23 -8.09 -15.70
CA ARG A 176 5.37 -9.17 -14.71
C ARG A 176 6.36 -8.80 -13.61
N GLU A 177 7.55 -8.33 -13.98
CA GLU A 177 8.57 -7.90 -13.01
C GLU A 177 8.09 -6.74 -12.14
N CYS A 178 7.30 -5.82 -12.70
CA CYS A 178 6.66 -4.75 -11.95
C CYS A 178 5.76 -5.29 -10.84
N VAL A 179 4.86 -6.22 -11.17
CA VAL A 179 3.94 -6.82 -10.19
C VAL A 179 4.71 -7.64 -9.15
N GLU A 180 5.70 -8.43 -9.57
CA GLU A 180 6.56 -9.18 -8.65
C GLU A 180 7.31 -8.26 -7.68
N THR A 181 7.85 -7.15 -8.17
CA THR A 181 8.53 -6.14 -7.35
C THR A 181 7.57 -5.54 -6.31
N VAL A 182 6.37 -5.14 -6.74
CA VAL A 182 5.32 -4.65 -5.83
C VAL A 182 4.95 -5.69 -4.78
N GLU A 183 4.84 -6.97 -5.16
CA GLU A 183 4.51 -8.06 -4.23
C GLU A 183 5.63 -8.33 -3.22
N TYR A 184 6.90 -8.16 -3.59
CA TYR A 184 8.02 -8.24 -2.63
C TYR A 184 8.04 -7.05 -1.66
N ILE A 185 7.66 -5.85 -2.13
CA ILE A 185 7.63 -4.62 -1.32
C ILE A 185 6.41 -4.61 -0.39
N TYR A 186 5.22 -4.84 -0.95
CA TYR A 186 3.93 -4.83 -0.27
C TYR A 186 3.14 -6.11 -0.54
N PRO A 187 3.44 -7.21 0.18
CA PRO A 187 2.84 -8.52 -0.06
C PRO A 187 1.31 -8.53 0.03
N ALA A 188 0.70 -9.26 -0.90
CA ALA A 188 -0.73 -9.48 -1.09
C ALA A 188 -1.57 -8.22 -1.34
N THR A 189 -0.96 -7.07 -1.59
CA THR A 189 -1.72 -5.81 -1.76
C THR A 189 -2.47 -5.78 -3.08
N VAL A 190 -1.83 -6.19 -4.18
CA VAL A 190 -2.47 -6.28 -5.51
C VAL A 190 -3.64 -7.26 -5.49
N ALA A 191 -3.44 -8.45 -4.93
CA ALA A 191 -4.48 -9.48 -4.84
C ALA A 191 -5.68 -9.01 -4.00
N ASN A 192 -5.44 -8.42 -2.82
CA ASN A 192 -6.54 -7.96 -1.96
C ASN A 192 -7.30 -6.76 -2.57
N TRP A 193 -6.59 -5.83 -3.20
CA TRP A 193 -7.22 -4.73 -3.93
C TRP A 193 -8.08 -5.22 -5.10
N TYR A 194 -7.60 -6.24 -5.83
CA TYR A 194 -8.39 -6.86 -6.89
C TYR A 194 -9.67 -7.51 -6.34
N LEU A 195 -9.54 -8.33 -5.29
CA LEU A 195 -10.69 -8.99 -4.65
C LEU A 195 -11.71 -8.00 -4.10
N GLU A 196 -11.26 -6.88 -3.52
CA GLU A 196 -12.15 -5.81 -3.06
C GLU A 196 -12.98 -5.23 -4.21
N ARG A 197 -12.36 -4.96 -5.35
CA ARG A 197 -13.05 -4.42 -6.54
C ARG A 197 -14.05 -5.42 -7.13
N GLN A 198 -13.85 -6.71 -6.92
CA GLN A 198 -14.82 -7.74 -7.28
C GLN A 198 -15.93 -7.93 -6.23
N GLY A 199 -15.82 -7.28 -5.06
CA GLY A 199 -16.72 -7.51 -3.93
C GLY A 199 -16.52 -8.89 -3.26
N GLU A 200 -15.34 -9.49 -3.43
CA GLU A 200 -14.98 -10.83 -2.96
C GLU A 200 -13.90 -10.81 -1.87
N LEU A 201 -13.48 -9.64 -1.39
CA LEU A 201 -12.53 -9.53 -0.28
C LEU A 201 -13.14 -10.07 1.01
N ASP A 202 -12.54 -11.13 1.56
CA ASP A 202 -12.93 -11.67 2.86
C ASP A 202 -12.33 -10.84 4.01
N ILE A 203 -13.20 -10.22 4.81
CA ILE A 203 -12.82 -9.33 5.91
C ILE A 203 -12.96 -10.08 7.23
N ASP A 204 -11.85 -10.21 7.94
CA ASP A 204 -11.77 -10.78 9.28
C ASP A 204 -11.82 -9.64 10.31
N HIS A 205 -13.00 -9.38 10.86
CA HIS A 205 -13.22 -8.37 11.89
C HIS A 205 -12.47 -8.68 13.21
N TRP A 206 -12.42 -7.70 14.12
CA TRP A 206 -11.71 -7.80 15.38
C TRP A 206 -12.15 -9.00 16.24
N GLU A 207 -13.46 -9.16 16.50
CA GLU A 207 -13.96 -10.20 17.39
C GLU A 207 -13.61 -11.62 16.91
N PRO A 208 -13.87 -12.02 15.64
CA PRO A 208 -13.40 -13.29 15.09
C PRO A 208 -11.88 -13.45 15.19
N THR A 209 -11.13 -12.40 14.88
CA THR A 209 -9.65 -12.43 14.86
C THR A 209 -9.06 -12.71 16.24
N ILE A 210 -9.55 -12.03 17.27
CA ILE A 210 -9.08 -12.28 18.63
C ILE A 210 -9.57 -13.62 19.19
N GLY A 211 -10.77 -14.07 18.76
CA GLY A 211 -11.35 -15.36 19.15
C GLY A 211 -10.50 -16.56 18.73
N ARG A 212 -9.69 -16.40 17.68
CA ARG A 212 -8.72 -17.41 17.20
C ARG A 212 -7.39 -17.41 17.96
N GLN A 213 -7.08 -16.37 18.72
CA GLN A 213 -5.79 -16.24 19.41
C GLN A 213 -5.65 -17.25 20.54
N SER A 214 -4.46 -17.82 20.71
CA SER A 214 -4.21 -18.83 21.75
C SER A 214 -2.84 -18.65 22.40
N GLY A 215 -2.55 -19.47 23.41
CA GLY A 215 -1.29 -19.41 24.14
C GLY A 215 -1.04 -18.05 24.78
N ILE A 216 0.14 -17.46 24.53
CA ILE A 216 0.52 -16.17 25.14
C ILE A 216 -0.35 -14.99 24.67
N TYR A 217 -1.04 -15.12 23.53
CA TYR A 217 -1.91 -14.09 22.95
C TYR A 217 -3.38 -14.24 23.35
N GLY A 218 -3.77 -15.39 23.92
CA GLY A 218 -5.15 -15.63 24.35
C GLY A 218 -5.65 -14.66 25.42
N VAL A 219 -4.77 -13.90 26.08
CA VAL A 219 -5.16 -12.82 27.00
C VAL A 219 -5.97 -11.73 26.30
N VAL A 220 -5.76 -11.48 25.00
CA VAL A 220 -6.51 -10.44 24.27
C VAL A 220 -8.03 -10.73 24.27
N GLN A 221 -8.43 -12.00 24.29
CA GLN A 221 -9.83 -12.41 24.40
C GLN A 221 -10.50 -11.93 25.69
N THR A 222 -9.73 -11.62 26.73
CA THR A 222 -10.30 -11.14 27.99
C THR A 222 -10.65 -9.66 27.94
N TRP A 223 -10.17 -8.92 26.94
CA TRP A 223 -10.46 -7.50 26.79
C TRP A 223 -11.89 -7.26 26.27
N ASN A 224 -12.39 -8.16 25.42
CA ASN A 224 -13.80 -8.18 24.95
C ASN A 224 -14.81 -8.62 26.03
N ARG A 225 -14.49 -8.51 27.33
CA ARG A 225 -15.39 -8.94 28.42
C ARG A 225 -16.27 -7.81 28.98
N GLY A 226 -16.17 -6.60 28.44
CA GLY A 226 -17.07 -5.49 28.73
C GLY A 226 -18.16 -5.33 27.66
N ASP A 227 -19.15 -4.48 27.93
CA ASP A 227 -20.25 -4.17 26.99
C ASP A 227 -19.86 -3.11 25.93
N SER A 228 -18.58 -2.72 25.85
CA SER A 228 -18.07 -1.64 24.99
C SER A 228 -16.98 -2.14 24.04
N HIS A 229 -16.92 -1.56 22.84
CA HIS A 229 -15.85 -1.72 21.84
C HIS A 229 -14.88 -0.54 21.82
N GLU A 230 -14.96 0.38 22.80
CA GLU A 230 -14.14 1.60 22.88
C GLU A 230 -12.64 1.29 22.90
N HIS A 231 -12.23 0.19 23.54
CA HIS A 231 -10.84 -0.24 23.51
C HIS A 231 -10.33 -0.55 22.09
N VAL A 232 -11.20 -1.02 21.20
CA VAL A 232 -10.85 -1.31 19.81
C VAL A 232 -10.71 -0.02 19.01
N ASN A 233 -11.47 1.03 19.33
CA ASN A 233 -11.25 2.36 18.78
C ASN A 233 -9.83 2.85 19.12
N TRP A 234 -9.40 2.78 20.38
CA TRP A 234 -8.03 3.19 20.76
C TRP A 234 -6.95 2.35 20.08
N VAL A 235 -7.18 1.04 19.92
CA VAL A 235 -6.27 0.17 19.17
C VAL A 235 -6.17 0.60 17.70
N ALA A 236 -7.30 0.88 17.05
CA ALA A 236 -7.34 1.30 15.66
C ALA A 236 -6.66 2.67 15.49
N GLU A 237 -6.97 3.64 16.35
CA GLU A 237 -6.38 4.98 16.35
C GLU A 237 -4.85 4.92 16.54
N ALA A 238 -4.36 4.08 17.46
CA ALA A 238 -2.94 4.00 17.75
C ALA A 238 -2.11 3.19 16.73
N CYS A 239 -2.72 2.28 15.96
CA CYS A 239 -1.98 1.34 15.11
C CYS A 239 -2.32 1.40 13.62
N CYS A 240 -3.46 1.94 13.24
CA CYS A 240 -4.02 1.83 11.89
C CYS A 240 -4.29 3.18 11.23
N ASP A 241 -3.70 4.24 11.77
CA ASP A 241 -3.64 5.55 11.12
C ASP A 241 -2.67 5.53 9.92
N ASP A 242 -2.85 6.44 8.96
CA ASP A 242 -2.01 6.53 7.76
C ASP A 242 -0.53 6.84 8.09
N SER A 243 -0.26 7.48 9.24
CA SER A 243 1.09 7.65 9.77
C SER A 243 1.74 6.35 10.25
N GLN A 244 0.96 5.28 10.44
CA GLN A 244 1.43 3.98 10.93
C GLN A 244 1.36 2.89 9.87
N CYS A 245 0.45 2.99 8.90
CA CYS A 245 0.27 1.98 7.86
C CYS A 245 -0.36 2.56 6.58
N VAL A 246 0.23 2.30 5.41
CA VAL A 246 -0.28 2.75 4.10
C VAL A 246 -1.49 1.97 3.57
N LYS A 247 -2.05 1.04 4.37
CA LYS A 247 -3.25 0.28 4.01
C LYS A 247 -4.49 0.98 4.55
N ARG A 248 -5.58 0.93 3.80
CA ARG A 248 -6.91 1.31 4.32
C ARG A 248 -7.54 0.15 5.10
N ARG A 249 -7.80 0.34 6.39
CA ARG A 249 -8.47 -0.63 7.26
C ARG A 249 -9.93 -0.82 6.87
N GLU A 250 -10.26 -2.06 6.49
CA GLU A 250 -11.64 -2.49 6.20
C GLU A 250 -12.26 -3.26 7.37
N TRP A 251 -11.46 -3.98 8.17
CA TRP A 251 -11.96 -4.72 9.33
C TRP A 251 -12.54 -3.77 10.38
N GLN A 252 -13.73 -4.06 10.93
CA GLN A 252 -14.37 -3.32 12.03
C GLN A 252 -14.37 -4.15 13.33
N TYR A 253 -15.20 -3.78 14.32
CA TYR A 253 -15.33 -4.58 15.54
C TYR A 253 -15.89 -5.98 15.24
N ASP A 254 -17.03 -6.02 14.54
CA ASP A 254 -17.69 -7.20 13.98
C ASP A 254 -18.45 -6.81 12.69
N GLU A 255 -19.30 -7.69 12.15
CA GLU A 255 -20.08 -7.44 10.92
C GLU A 255 -21.18 -6.38 11.10
N GLU A 256 -21.64 -6.13 12.33
CA GLU A 256 -22.76 -5.24 12.65
C GLU A 256 -22.31 -3.92 13.30
N THR A 257 -21.06 -3.85 13.76
CA THR A 257 -20.52 -2.78 14.60
C THR A 257 -19.30 -2.15 13.96
N ASP A 258 -19.50 -0.96 13.41
CA ASP A 258 -18.44 -0.09 12.90
C ASP A 258 -17.63 0.53 14.05
N LEU A 259 -16.34 0.78 13.81
CA LEU A 259 -15.51 1.61 14.68
C LEU A 259 -15.73 3.10 14.39
N ASP A 260 -15.56 3.93 15.41
CA ASP A 260 -15.69 5.38 15.32
C ASP A 260 -14.47 6.05 14.64
N VAL A 261 -13.35 5.32 14.59
CA VAL A 261 -12.10 5.78 13.98
C VAL A 261 -12.11 5.50 12.48
N PRO A 262 -11.70 6.43 11.61
CA PRO A 262 -11.56 6.17 10.18
C PRO A 262 -10.62 4.99 9.86
N GLY A 263 -10.74 4.43 8.66
CA GLY A 263 -9.89 3.34 8.20
C GLY A 263 -8.56 3.78 7.57
N GLY A 264 -8.37 5.08 7.34
CA GLY A 264 -7.28 5.63 6.53
C GLY A 264 -7.64 5.76 5.05
N ASP A 265 -6.75 6.38 4.27
CA ASP A 265 -6.98 6.74 2.87
C ASP A 265 -6.18 5.88 1.86
N GLY A 266 -5.53 4.81 2.33
CA GLY A 266 -4.72 3.93 1.50
C GLY A 266 -5.45 3.34 0.28
N GLU A 267 -4.73 3.22 -0.85
CA GLU A 267 -5.29 2.69 -2.11
C GLU A 267 -5.75 1.23 -1.97
N PHE A 268 -5.01 0.42 -1.21
CA PHE A 268 -5.27 -1.01 -1.03
C PHE A 268 -5.73 -1.38 0.40
N PRO A 269 -6.62 -2.39 0.53
CA PRO A 269 -7.27 -2.69 1.79
C PRO A 269 -6.43 -3.52 2.78
N CYS A 270 -6.77 -3.36 4.05
CA CYS A 270 -6.34 -4.18 5.18
C CYS A 270 -7.55 -4.95 5.72
N ARG A 271 -7.61 -6.24 5.40
CA ARG A 271 -8.76 -7.11 5.66
C ARG A 271 -8.82 -7.72 7.07
N GLU A 272 -7.77 -7.61 7.88
CA GLU A 272 -7.70 -8.25 9.22
C GLU A 272 -6.75 -7.49 10.15
N PRO A 273 -7.01 -7.43 11.48
CA PRO A 273 -6.02 -6.98 12.47
C PRO A 273 -4.70 -7.74 12.33
N CYS A 274 -3.62 -7.01 12.01
CA CYS A 274 -2.33 -7.64 11.75
C CYS A 274 -1.65 -8.15 13.04
N SER A 275 -0.60 -8.94 12.89
CA SER A 275 0.13 -9.51 14.03
C SER A 275 0.75 -8.44 14.96
N LEU A 276 1.10 -7.26 14.46
CA LEU A 276 1.56 -6.14 15.29
C LEU A 276 0.43 -5.57 16.15
N VAL A 277 -0.77 -5.39 15.57
CA VAL A 277 -1.97 -4.97 16.31
C VAL A 277 -2.27 -5.97 17.43
N ILE A 278 -2.24 -7.28 17.15
CA ILE A 278 -2.46 -8.32 18.18
C ILE A 278 -1.36 -8.30 19.26
N ALA A 279 -0.11 -8.02 18.89
CA ALA A 279 0.98 -7.91 19.84
C ALA A 279 0.86 -6.67 20.74
N ALA A 280 0.43 -5.53 20.19
CA ALA A 280 0.16 -4.29 20.92
C ALA A 280 -1.05 -4.46 21.84
N ALA A 281 -2.16 -4.96 21.31
CA ALA A 281 -3.37 -5.27 22.07
C ALA A 281 -3.08 -6.16 23.28
N ARG A 282 -2.25 -7.19 23.13
CA ARG A 282 -1.81 -8.05 24.25
C ARG A 282 -1.16 -7.27 25.39
N LYS A 283 -0.38 -6.22 25.08
CA LYS A 283 0.25 -5.38 26.09
C LYS A 283 -0.77 -4.48 26.75
N TRP A 284 -1.64 -3.85 25.96
CA TRP A 284 -2.68 -2.96 26.48
C TRP A 284 -3.74 -3.70 27.28
N THR A 285 -4.16 -4.90 26.89
CA THR A 285 -5.07 -5.72 27.72
C THR A 285 -4.53 -5.98 29.12
N ARG A 286 -3.20 -6.03 29.30
CA ARG A 286 -2.61 -6.17 30.64
C ARG A 286 -2.58 -4.86 31.39
N LEU A 287 -2.25 -3.77 30.71
CA LEU A 287 -2.24 -2.42 31.25
C LEU A 287 -3.65 -2.03 31.74
N GLU A 288 -4.67 -2.26 30.92
CA GLU A 288 -6.08 -2.04 31.25
C GLU A 288 -6.63 -3.00 32.32
N GLY A 289 -5.89 -4.08 32.60
CA GLY A 289 -6.20 -4.98 33.71
C GLY A 289 -5.70 -4.48 35.06
N GLU A 290 -4.84 -3.44 35.07
CA GLU A 290 -4.34 -2.83 36.29
C GLU A 290 -5.41 -1.95 36.93
N GLN A 291 -5.39 -1.85 38.26
CA GLN A 291 -6.32 -0.98 38.97
C GLN A 291 -5.87 0.47 38.80
N GLU A 292 -6.75 1.32 38.27
CA GLU A 292 -6.47 2.76 38.18
C GLU A 292 -6.11 3.34 39.55
N GLN A 293 -5.04 4.12 39.57
CA GLN A 293 -4.59 4.87 40.74
C GLN A 293 -4.55 6.36 40.43
N ALA A 294 -4.91 7.19 41.41
CA ALA A 294 -4.81 8.64 41.30
C ALA A 294 -3.45 9.11 41.85
N TYR A 295 -2.67 9.78 40.99
CA TYR A 295 -1.41 10.40 41.39
C TYR A 295 -1.56 11.93 41.35
N GLU A 296 -1.14 12.61 42.41
CA GLU A 296 -1.16 14.07 42.48
C GLU A 296 0.27 14.63 42.29
N PHE A 297 0.40 15.58 41.36
CA PHE A 297 1.66 16.26 41.06
C PHE A 297 1.46 17.77 41.04
N THR A 298 2.48 18.53 41.44
CA THR A 298 2.47 20.00 41.33
C THR A 298 3.36 20.46 40.19
N LEU A 299 2.74 20.85 39.08
CA LEU A 299 3.40 21.39 37.88
C LEU A 299 3.01 22.86 37.67
N THR A 300 3.92 23.64 37.10
CA THR A 300 3.53 24.93 36.48
C THR A 300 2.77 24.65 35.17
N PRO A 301 1.94 25.58 34.68
CA PRO A 301 1.22 25.39 33.42
C PRO A 301 2.11 24.97 32.25
N SER A 302 3.28 25.61 32.10
CA SER A 302 4.23 25.29 31.03
C SER A 302 4.95 23.96 31.21
N GLU A 303 5.07 23.44 32.44
CA GLU A 303 5.60 22.09 32.66
C GLU A 303 4.57 21.02 32.32
N LYS A 304 3.28 21.28 32.58
CA LYS A 304 2.19 20.38 32.21
C LYS A 304 2.04 20.33 30.69
N GLU A 305 1.99 21.48 30.02
CA GLU A 305 2.02 21.60 28.56
C GLU A 305 3.22 20.88 27.94
N GLN A 306 4.39 21.00 28.56
CA GLN A 306 5.57 20.28 28.11
C GLN A 306 5.45 18.75 28.23
N VAL A 307 4.79 18.21 29.26
CA VAL A 307 4.57 16.76 29.37
C VAL A 307 3.62 16.28 28.27
N GLU A 308 2.56 17.04 28.00
CA GLU A 308 1.60 16.74 26.94
C GLU A 308 2.30 16.72 25.57
N GLU A 309 3.06 17.76 25.24
CA GLU A 309 3.78 17.81 23.95
C GLU A 309 4.85 16.71 23.82
N ILE A 310 5.48 16.27 24.92
CA ILE A 310 6.41 15.13 24.87
C ILE A 310 5.67 13.85 24.47
N ILE A 311 4.44 13.65 24.95
CA ILE A 311 3.61 12.50 24.56
C ILE A 311 3.25 12.60 23.09
N ASP A 312 2.74 13.77 22.67
CA ASP A 312 2.31 14.00 21.28
C ASP A 312 3.49 13.85 20.30
N ALA A 313 4.65 14.41 20.61
CA ALA A 313 5.82 14.31 19.76
C ALA A 313 6.36 12.87 19.62
N VAL A 314 6.18 12.03 20.64
CA VAL A 314 6.53 10.61 20.56
C VAL A 314 5.48 9.82 19.81
N ALA A 315 4.20 10.08 20.06
CA ALA A 315 3.08 9.42 19.39
C ALA A 315 3.11 9.67 17.87
N ASP A 316 3.40 10.90 17.46
CA ASP A 316 3.46 11.31 16.07
C ASP A 316 4.81 11.03 15.39
N GLY A 317 5.78 10.42 16.09
CA GLY A 317 7.12 10.15 15.55
C GLY A 317 8.02 11.39 15.37
N ARG A 318 7.56 12.59 15.73
CA ARG A 318 8.26 13.88 15.56
C ARG A 318 9.46 14.07 16.48
N ALA A 319 9.66 13.23 17.49
CA ALA A 319 10.68 13.42 18.53
C ALA A 319 12.12 13.54 17.98
N ASP A 320 12.46 12.80 16.92
CA ASP A 320 13.80 12.81 16.32
C ASP A 320 14.00 13.98 15.32
N GLU A 321 12.92 14.63 14.89
CA GLU A 321 12.95 15.77 13.96
C GLU A 321 13.26 17.11 14.67
N ILE A 322 12.99 17.17 15.98
CA ILE A 322 13.16 18.38 16.78
C ILE A 322 14.66 18.70 16.92
N ARG A 323 15.06 19.82 16.33
CA ARG A 323 16.46 20.27 16.33
C ARG A 323 16.95 20.54 17.75
N GLU A 324 18.18 20.12 18.04
CA GLU A 324 18.78 20.23 19.38
C GLU A 324 18.73 21.67 19.94
N ALA A 325 18.97 22.68 19.10
CA ALA A 325 18.97 24.09 19.49
C ALA A 325 17.59 24.77 19.45
N ASP A 326 16.52 24.08 19.03
CA ASP A 326 15.16 24.64 19.03
C ASP A 326 14.52 24.51 20.41
N THR A 327 15.00 25.31 21.36
CA THR A 327 14.47 25.31 22.73
C THR A 327 13.08 25.94 22.87
N SER A 328 12.52 26.48 21.78
CA SER A 328 11.13 26.97 21.74
C SER A 328 10.14 25.82 21.83
N ASP A 329 10.44 24.73 21.13
CA ASP A 329 9.63 23.52 21.10
C ASP A 329 9.57 22.86 22.49
N PRO A 330 8.39 22.60 23.07
CA PRO A 330 8.29 21.98 24.39
C PRO A 330 8.87 20.55 24.48
N ALA A 331 8.76 19.74 23.42
CA ALA A 331 9.30 18.39 23.35
C ALA A 331 10.83 18.35 23.10
N ASN A 332 11.46 19.52 22.90
CA ASN A 332 12.92 19.60 22.76
C ASN A 332 13.68 18.85 23.86
N ARG A 333 14.71 18.13 23.44
CA ARG A 333 15.54 17.26 24.30
C ARG A 333 16.15 17.98 25.50
N TYR A 334 16.62 19.22 25.37
CA TYR A 334 17.19 19.97 26.51
C TYR A 334 16.13 20.33 27.53
N ARG A 335 14.93 20.69 27.08
CA ARG A 335 13.81 20.95 27.98
C ARG A 335 13.37 19.68 28.69
N ALA A 336 13.24 18.56 27.99
CA ALA A 336 12.87 17.28 28.61
C ALA A 336 13.90 16.88 29.68
N ARG A 337 15.20 17.07 29.42
CA ARG A 337 16.27 16.84 30.40
C ARG A 337 16.21 17.78 31.60
N TYR A 338 15.88 19.05 31.39
CA TYR A 338 15.71 20.02 32.47
C TYR A 338 14.50 19.68 33.35
N LEU A 339 13.36 19.32 32.73
CA LEU A 339 12.16 18.89 33.44
C LEU A 339 12.47 17.65 34.30
N ARG A 340 13.16 16.66 33.73
CA ARG A 340 13.61 15.47 34.48
C ARG A 340 14.48 15.85 35.68
N ALA A 341 15.50 16.68 35.47
CA ALA A 341 16.42 17.09 36.55
C ALA A 341 15.72 17.89 37.67
N LYS A 342 14.64 18.62 37.35
CA LYS A 342 13.89 19.42 38.31
C LYS A 342 12.83 18.59 39.06
N ARG A 343 12.18 17.65 38.37
CA ARG A 343 10.96 16.99 38.86
C ARG A 343 11.16 15.57 39.34
N PHE A 344 12.20 14.86 38.91
CA PHE A 344 12.43 13.49 39.36
C PHE A 344 13.30 13.50 40.62
N ASP A 345 12.91 12.70 41.62
CA ASP A 345 13.73 12.49 42.80
C ASP A 345 14.92 11.54 42.52
N GLU A 346 15.71 11.23 43.55
CA GLU A 346 16.87 10.34 43.43
C GLU A 346 16.49 8.90 43.07
N ASP A 347 15.26 8.49 43.37
CA ASP A 347 14.70 7.16 43.08
C ASP A 347 14.02 7.09 41.70
N GLY A 348 13.93 8.23 40.99
CA GLY A 348 13.32 8.32 39.66
C GLY A 348 11.81 8.53 39.67
N ASN A 349 11.21 8.91 40.80
CA ASN A 349 9.78 9.19 40.91
C ASN A 349 9.45 10.61 40.45
N LEU A 350 8.39 10.74 39.64
CA LEU A 350 7.90 12.04 39.20
C LEU A 350 7.35 12.84 40.39
N SER A 351 7.94 14.00 40.65
CA SER A 351 7.65 14.89 41.78
C SER A 351 7.70 14.23 43.15
N GLY A 352 8.49 13.16 43.31
CA GLY A 352 8.61 12.41 44.57
C GLY A 352 7.42 11.50 44.88
N THR A 353 6.49 11.32 43.94
CA THR A 353 5.32 10.45 44.09
C THR A 353 5.65 9.06 43.56
N ALA A 354 5.69 8.06 44.45
CA ALA A 354 5.98 6.67 44.07
C ALA A 354 4.94 6.10 43.11
N THR A 355 5.39 5.29 42.15
CA THR A 355 4.52 4.62 41.17
C THR A 355 3.72 3.47 41.77
N GLU A 356 4.28 2.71 42.70
CA GLU A 356 3.52 1.71 43.45
C GLU A 356 3.13 2.30 44.80
N SER A 357 1.83 2.32 45.10
CA SER A 357 1.35 2.56 46.45
C SER A 357 1.94 1.51 47.39
N SER A 358 2.71 1.93 48.40
CA SER A 358 3.15 1.06 49.49
C SER A 358 1.94 0.67 50.34
N GLU A 359 1.25 -0.38 49.88
CA GLU A 359 0.08 -1.08 50.45
C GLU A 359 -1.23 -0.29 50.65
#